data_AF-A0A379W468-F1
#
_entry.id   AF-A0A379W468-F1
#
_cell.length_a   1.000
_cell.length_b   1.000
_cell.length_c   1.000
_cell.angle_alpha   90.00
_cell.angle_beta   90.00
_cell.angle_gamma   90.00
#
_symmetry.space_group_name_H-M   'P 1'
#
loop_
_entity.id
_entity.type
_entity.pdbx_description
1 polymer ?
#
loop_
_entity_poly.entity_id
_entity_poly.type
_entity_poly.pdbx_seq_one_letter_code
_entity_poly.pdbx_strand_id
1 'polypeptide(L)'
;MSWGSWFIAALLPCLVSFLIVPLLVYWLTRPEIKHTPDAPDLARKELAQMGSMTRGEWLMLATVGVLLVLWIFGSSLGVDATTASFVGLSILLLSGVLTWEDVKSEKGAWDTLIWLPRC
;
A
#
# COMPACT_ATOMS: atom_id res chain seq x y z
N MET A 1 0.08 31.69 -7.34
CA MET A 1 0.29 30.54 -8.24
C MET A 1 -0.94 29.66 -8.12
N SER A 2 -1.73 29.50 -9.18
CA SER A 2 -2.95 28.68 -9.12
C SER A 2 -2.60 27.19 -9.07
N TRP A 3 -3.38 26.42 -8.30
CA TRP A 3 -3.24 24.95 -8.20
C TRP A 3 -3.20 24.29 -9.59
N GLY A 4 -4.02 24.77 -10.52
CA GLY A 4 -4.05 24.25 -11.90
C GLY A 4 -2.77 24.51 -12.71
N SER A 5 -2.10 25.66 -12.53
CA SER A 5 -0.84 25.94 -13.23
C SER A 5 0.30 25.05 -12.73
N TRP A 6 0.34 24.78 -11.42
CA TRP A 6 1.31 23.85 -10.84
C TRP A 6 1.04 22.41 -11.27
N PHE A 7 -0.23 21.99 -11.30
CA PHE A 7 -0.63 20.65 -11.76
C PHE A 7 -0.21 20.40 -13.22
N ILE A 8 -0.47 21.35 -14.13
CA ILE A 8 -0.07 21.23 -15.54
C ILE A 8 1.45 21.22 -15.69
N ALA A 9 2.15 22.06 -14.93
CA ALA A 9 3.61 22.09 -14.93
C ALA A 9 4.23 20.80 -14.39
N ALA A 10 3.60 20.16 -13.40
CA ALA A 10 4.04 18.89 -12.81
C ALA A 10 3.61 17.67 -13.64
N LEU A 11 2.56 17.78 -14.44
CA LEU A 11 2.07 16.69 -15.30
C LEU A 11 3.14 16.26 -16.32
N LEU A 12 3.82 17.24 -16.92
CA LEU A 12 4.85 17.00 -17.93
C LEU A 12 6.04 16.18 -17.39
N PRO A 13 6.73 16.57 -16.29
CA PRO A 13 7.80 15.76 -15.71
C PRO A 13 7.27 14.43 -15.15
N CYS A 14 6.03 14.36 -14.64
CA CYS A 14 5.43 13.09 -14.22
C CYS A 14 5.26 12.10 -15.38
N LEU A 15 4.69 12.54 -16.51
CA LEU A 15 4.52 11.70 -17.70
C LEU A 15 5.85 11.24 -18.27
N VAL A 16 6.81 12.17 -18.37
CA VAL A 16 8.16 11.87 -18.85
C VAL A 16 8.85 10.87 -17.92
N SER A 17 8.77 11.06 -16.59
CA SER A 17 9.32 10.12 -15.62
C SER A 17 8.62 8.77 -15.66
N PHE A 18 7.28 8.74 -15.78
CA PHE A 18 6.50 7.50 -15.85
C PHE A 18 6.85 6.66 -17.08
N LEU A 19 7.29 7.27 -18.18
CA LEU A 19 7.76 6.53 -19.36
C LEU A 19 9.26 6.21 -19.29
N ILE A 20 10.08 7.15 -18.82
CA ILE A 20 11.54 6.98 -18.77
C ILE A 20 11.97 5.98 -17.70
N VAL A 21 11.37 6.01 -16.51
CA VAL A 21 11.71 5.12 -15.40
C VAL A 21 11.55 3.64 -15.77
N PRO A 22 10.40 3.15 -16.28
CA PRO A 22 10.28 1.75 -16.66
C PRO A 22 11.22 1.39 -17.81
N LEU A 23 11.50 2.30 -18.75
CA LEU A 23 12.44 2.05 -19.84
C LEU A 23 13.89 1.94 -19.34
N LEU A 24 14.30 2.83 -18.43
CA LEU A 24 15.62 2.81 -17.77
C LEU A 24 15.78 1.58 -16.90
N VAL A 25 14.79 1.25 -16.08
CA VAL A 25 14.78 0.05 -15.24
C VAL A 25 14.87 -1.19 -16.13
N TYR A 26 14.06 -1.29 -17.18
CA TYR A 26 14.13 -2.41 -18.13
C TYR A 26 15.51 -2.55 -18.79
N TRP A 27 16.17 -1.42 -19.07
CA TRP A 27 17.51 -1.42 -19.69
C TRP A 27 18.63 -1.74 -18.69
N LEU A 28 18.54 -1.21 -17.46
CA LEU A 28 19.54 -1.37 -16.38
C LEU A 28 19.44 -2.75 -15.73
N THR A 29 18.26 -3.12 -15.26
CA THR A 29 17.93 -4.48 -14.84
C THR A 29 17.49 -5.24 -16.08
N ARG A 30 18.44 -5.70 -16.91
CA ARG A 30 18.15 -6.71 -17.95
C ARG A 30 17.48 -7.89 -17.25
N PRO A 31 16.17 -8.08 -17.37
CA PRO A 31 15.48 -9.09 -16.57
C PRO A 31 15.97 -10.45 -17.05
N GLU A 32 16.50 -11.26 -16.14
CA GLU A 32 16.99 -12.61 -16.44
C GLU A 32 15.83 -13.56 -16.78
N ILE A 33 14.60 -13.21 -16.36
CA ILE A 33 13.36 -13.93 -16.67
C ILE A 33 12.41 -12.99 -17.40
N LYS A 34 12.33 -13.11 -18.73
CA LYS A 34 11.48 -12.29 -19.61
C LYS A 34 10.11 -12.91 -19.91
N HIS A 35 9.95 -14.20 -19.63
CA HIS A 35 8.71 -14.93 -19.77
C HIS A 35 8.66 -16.00 -18.68
N THR A 36 7.72 -15.84 -17.75
CA THR A 36 7.24 -16.94 -16.90
C THR A 36 5.86 -17.30 -17.43
N PRO A 37 5.76 -18.11 -18.51
CA PRO A 37 4.46 -18.47 -19.11
C PRO A 37 3.56 -19.19 -18.11
N ASP A 38 4.15 -19.83 -17.09
CA ASP A 38 3.44 -20.46 -15.98
C ASP A 38 3.03 -19.49 -14.87
N ALA A 39 3.41 -18.20 -14.87
CA ALA A 39 2.99 -17.26 -13.82
C ALA A 39 1.47 -17.11 -13.69
N PRO A 40 0.67 -16.96 -14.77
CA PRO A 40 -0.78 -16.92 -14.65
C PRO A 40 -1.36 -18.27 -14.19
N ASP A 41 -0.82 -19.40 -14.64
CA ASP A 41 -1.28 -20.74 -14.26
C ASP A 41 -0.91 -21.08 -12.82
N LEU A 42 0.31 -20.73 -12.39
CA LEU A 42 0.78 -20.83 -11.01
C LEU A 42 -0.05 -19.92 -10.10
N ALA A 43 -0.30 -18.67 -10.50
CA ALA A 43 -1.16 -17.76 -9.74
C ALA A 43 -2.60 -18.30 -9.62
N ARG A 44 -3.17 -18.89 -10.69
CA ARG A 44 -4.48 -19.57 -10.63
C ARG A 44 -4.45 -20.79 -9.72
N LYS A 45 -3.37 -21.56 -9.73
CA LYS A 45 -3.21 -22.77 -8.90
C LYS A 45 -3.02 -22.41 -7.42
N GLU A 46 -2.28 -21.36 -7.12
CA GLU A 46 -2.11 -20.80 -5.78
C GLU A 46 -3.41 -20.14 -5.30
N LEU A 47 -4.12 -19.37 -6.14
CA LEU A 47 -5.45 -18.84 -5.84
C LEU A 47 -6.47 -19.95 -5.55
N ALA A 48 -6.43 -21.04 -6.32
CA ALA A 48 -7.29 -22.20 -6.09
C ALA A 48 -6.94 -22.95 -4.79
N GLN A 49 -5.66 -22.98 -4.40
CA GLN A 49 -5.19 -23.56 -3.15
C GLN A 49 -5.51 -22.69 -1.93
N MET A 50 -5.44 -21.36 -2.06
CA MET A 50 -5.81 -20.41 -0.99
C MET A 50 -7.30 -20.52 -0.63
N GLY A 51 -8.15 -20.88 -1.60
CA GLY A 51 -9.55 -21.18 -1.36
C GLY A 51 -10.40 -19.95 -1.01
N SER A 52 -11.51 -20.16 -0.29
CA SER A 52 -12.42 -19.07 0.09
C SER A 52 -11.81 -18.19 1.18
N MET A 53 -11.87 -16.88 0.97
CA MET A 53 -11.41 -15.86 1.91
C MET A 53 -11.93 -16.12 3.33
N THR A 54 -11.00 -16.23 4.28
CA THR A 54 -11.33 -16.50 5.68
C THR A 54 -11.97 -15.26 6.33
N ARG A 55 -12.63 -15.45 7.48
CA ARG A 55 -13.23 -14.34 8.25
C ARG A 55 -12.22 -13.24 8.61
N GLY A 56 -10.96 -13.62 8.85
CA GLY A 56 -9.89 -12.69 9.16
C GLY A 56 -9.47 -11.83 7.97
N GLU A 57 -9.36 -12.42 6.78
CA GLU A 57 -9.05 -11.68 5.55
C GLU A 57 -10.16 -10.70 5.18
N TRP A 58 -11.42 -11.09 5.37
CA TRP A 58 -12.56 -10.21 5.11
C TRP A 58 -12.57 -8.98 6.03
N LEU A 59 -12.16 -9.18 7.28
CA LEU A 59 -12.09 -8.13 8.30
C LEU A 59 -10.88 -7.19 8.11
N MET A 60 -9.75 -7.71 7.61
CA MET A 60 -8.64 -6.89 7.10
C MET A 60 -9.08 -6.03 5.93
N LEU A 61 -9.77 -6.62 4.95
CA LEU A 61 -10.26 -5.90 3.78
C LEU A 61 -11.27 -4.82 4.17
N ALA A 62 -12.18 -5.13 5.10
CA ALA A 62 -13.11 -4.15 5.67
C ALA A 62 -12.38 -2.97 6.33
N THR A 63 -11.32 -3.24 7.11
CA THR A 63 -10.54 -2.18 7.77
C THR A 63 -9.81 -1.30 6.76
N VAL A 64 -9.20 -1.87 5.73
CA VAL A 64 -8.59 -1.10 4.63
C VAL A 64 -9.64 -0.27 3.90
N GLY A 65 -10.83 -0.82 3.66
CA GLY A 65 -11.95 -0.07 3.09
C GLY A 65 -12.35 1.14 3.93
N VAL A 66 -12.47 0.98 5.26
CA VAL A 66 -12.77 2.08 6.19
C VAL A 66 -11.66 3.13 6.17
N LEU A 67 -10.38 2.72 6.17
CA LEU A 67 -9.23 3.61 6.05
C LEU A 67 -9.28 4.45 4.76
N LEU A 68 -9.57 3.83 3.62
CA LEU A 68 -9.67 4.53 2.34
C LEU A 68 -10.82 5.54 2.32
N VAL A 69 -11.99 5.16 2.84
CA VAL A 69 -13.13 6.07 3.00
C VAL A 69 -12.70 7.25 3.88
N LEU A 70 -12.07 6.97 5.03
CA LEU A 70 -11.63 8.01 5.95
C LEU A 70 -10.53 8.90 5.37
N TRP A 71 -9.68 8.40 4.47
CA TRP A 71 -8.69 9.23 3.76
C TRP A 71 -9.32 10.11 2.68
N ILE A 72 -10.27 9.59 1.91
CA ILE A 72 -10.98 10.37 0.88
C ILE A 72 -11.80 11.49 1.54
N PHE A 73 -12.55 11.16 2.60
CA PHE A 73 -13.37 12.12 3.34
C PHE A 73 -12.62 12.86 4.45
N GLY A 74 -11.39 12.47 4.78
CA GLY A 74 -10.60 13.05 5.88
C GLY A 74 -10.29 14.52 5.66
N SER A 75 -10.04 14.90 4.40
CA SER A 75 -9.90 16.30 3.99
C SER A 75 -11.16 17.13 4.27
N SER A 76 -12.35 16.54 4.19
CA SER A 76 -13.63 17.20 4.47
C SER A 76 -14.03 17.16 5.95
N LEU A 77 -13.50 16.20 6.72
CA LEU A 77 -13.82 15.97 8.13
C LEU A 77 -12.75 16.54 9.09
N GLY A 78 -11.66 17.11 8.57
CA GLY A 78 -10.54 17.61 9.38
C GLY A 78 -9.73 16.50 10.06
N VAL A 79 -9.79 15.27 9.52
CA VAL A 79 -9.08 14.10 10.06
C VAL A 79 -7.76 13.94 9.32
N ASP A 80 -6.66 14.02 10.05
CA ASP A 80 -5.32 13.76 9.51
C ASP A 80 -5.10 12.27 9.21
N ALA A 81 -4.24 11.97 8.24
CA ALA A 81 -3.89 10.60 7.86
C ALA A 81 -3.35 9.78 9.05
N THR A 82 -2.71 10.44 10.01
CA THR A 82 -2.22 9.83 11.25
C THR A 82 -3.38 9.34 12.11
N THR A 83 -4.41 10.17 12.31
CA THR A 83 -5.60 9.81 13.10
C THR A 83 -6.36 8.66 12.44
N ALA A 84 -6.49 8.69 11.10
CA ALA A 84 -7.12 7.59 10.36
C ALA A 84 -6.37 6.26 10.56
N SER A 85 -5.03 6.31 10.52
CA SER A 85 -4.17 5.14 10.78
C SER A 85 -4.35 4.58 12.20
N PHE A 86 -4.44 5.44 13.22
CA PHE A 86 -4.70 5.01 14.61
C PHE A 86 -6.09 4.39 14.79
N VAL A 87 -7.11 4.92 14.10
CA VAL A 87 -8.47 4.34 14.13
C VAL A 87 -8.47 2.96 13.46
N GLY A 88 -7.83 2.82 12.30
CA GLY A 88 -7.69 1.54 11.61
C GLY A 88 -6.96 0.49 12.45
N LEU A 89 -5.85 0.87 13.08
CA LEU A 89 -5.10 0.00 14.00
C LEU A 89 -5.96 -0.44 15.19
N SER A 90 -6.71 0.49 15.79
CA SER A 90 -7.60 0.19 16.93
C SER A 90 -8.70 -0.81 16.52
N ILE A 91 -9.28 -0.65 15.33
CA ILE A 91 -10.28 -1.57 14.79
C ILE A 91 -9.67 -2.96 14.57
N LEU A 92 -8.48 -3.05 13.97
CA LEU A 92 -7.80 -4.34 13.72
C LEU A 92 -7.52 -5.10 15.02
N LEU A 93 -7.04 -4.40 16.05
CA LEU A 93 -6.79 -4.96 17.38
C LEU A 93 -8.08 -5.44 18.06
N LEU A 94 -9.14 -4.63 18.04
CA LEU A 94 -10.44 -5.00 18.63
C LEU A 94 -11.11 -6.16 17.88
N SER A 95 -10.89 -6.23 16.57
CA SER A 95 -11.44 -7.26 15.71
C SER A 95 -10.74 -8.63 15.86
N GLY A 96 -9.62 -8.67 16.60
CA GLY A 96 -8.87 -9.89 16.89
C GLY A 96 -8.08 -10.43 15.69
N VAL A 97 -8.03 -9.70 14.58
CA VAL A 97 -7.22 -10.07 13.41
C VAL A 97 -5.75 -9.80 13.65
N LEU A 98 -5.43 -8.74 14.40
CA LEU A 98 -4.08 -8.41 14.78
C LEU A 98 -3.94 -8.55 16.30
N THR A 99 -3.03 -9.40 16.75
CA THR A 99 -2.73 -9.47 18.19
C THR A 99 -1.71 -8.38 18.57
N TRP A 100 -1.69 -8.02 19.84
CA TRP A 100 -0.68 -7.10 20.37
C TRP A 100 0.75 -7.66 20.22
N GLU A 101 0.90 -8.99 20.18
CA GLU A 101 2.20 -9.62 19.96
C GLU A 101 2.68 -9.43 18.52
N ASP A 102 1.78 -9.53 17.53
CA ASP A 102 2.10 -9.30 16.12
C ASP A 102 2.62 -7.87 15.89
N VAL A 103 1.96 -6.86 16.50
CA VAL A 103 2.37 -5.45 16.41
C VAL A 103 3.78 -5.21 16.98
N LYS A 104 4.09 -5.84 18.11
CA LYS A 104 5.43 -5.71 18.73
C LYS A 104 6.50 -6.50 17.98
N SER A 105 6.11 -7.61 17.36
CA SER A 105 7.00 -8.48 16.58
C SER A 105 7.42 -7.85 15.25
N GLU A 106 6.63 -6.91 14.71
CA GLU A 106 6.84 -6.29 13.40
C GLU A 106 8.06 -5.34 13.38
N LYS A 107 9.26 -5.90 13.27
CA LYS A 107 10.54 -5.17 13.32
C LYS A 107 10.69 -4.07 12.27
N GLY A 108 10.06 -4.23 11.10
CA GLY A 108 10.14 -3.24 10.00
C GLY A 108 9.48 -1.90 10.36
N ALA A 109 8.36 -1.93 11.09
CA ALA A 109 7.70 -0.72 11.56
C ALA A 109 8.57 0.02 12.60
N TRP A 110 9.19 -0.72 13.53
CA TRP A 110 10.08 -0.17 14.56
C TRP A 110 11.37 0.42 13.98
N ASP A 111 11.97 -0.23 12.98
CA ASP A 111 13.17 0.27 12.30
C ASP A 111 12.89 1.60 11.60
N THR A 112 11.78 1.67 10.86
CA THR A 112 11.34 2.91 10.19
C THR A 112 11.09 4.03 11.20
N LEU A 113 10.38 3.76 12.30
CA LEU A 113 10.04 4.76 13.32
C LEU A 113 11.27 5.31 14.06
N ILE A 114 12.32 4.51 14.23
CA ILE A 114 13.57 4.94 14.88
C ILE A 114 14.49 5.69 13.90
N TRP A 115 14.43 5.34 12.62
CA TRP A 115 15.28 5.92 11.58
C TRP A 115 14.74 7.23 11.01
N LEU A 116 13.43 7.33 10.73
CA LEU A 116 12.81 8.52 10.13
C LEU A 116 13.07 9.83 10.91
N PRO A 117 13.04 9.85 12.26
CA PRO A 117 13.36 11.05 13.04
C PRO A 117 14.85 11.38 13.10
N ARG A 118 15.72 10.47 12.64
CA ARG A 118 17.17 10.62 12.58
C ARG A 118 17.69 11.06 11.20
N CYS A 119 16.81 11.21 10.21
CA CYS A 119 17.08 11.77 8.89
C CYS A 119 16.53 13.19 8.77
#